data_AF-A0A383ENQ1-F1
#
_entry.id   AF-A0A383ENQ1-F1
#
_cell.length_a   1.000
_cell.length_b   1.000
_cell.length_c   1.000
_cell.angle_alpha   90.00
_cell.angle_beta   90.00
_cell.angle_gamma   90.00
#
_symmetry.space_group_name_H-M   'P 1'
#
loop_
_entity.id
_entity.type
_entity.pdbx_description
1 polymer ?
#
loop_
_entity_poly.entity_id
_entity_poly.type
_entity_poly.pdbx_seq_one_letter_code
_entity_poly.pdbx_strand_id
1 'polypeptide(L)' 'RTQNLDSIYSENSCIYIFSRKSFMASGNHRIGQKPYFFEMSDIESVDIDYENEFFLAEKIYEILNGN' A
#
# COMPACT_ATOMS: atom_id res chain seq x y z
N ARG A 1 -9.70 -19.66 13.11
CA ARG A 1 -9.43 -18.68 14.20
C ARG A 1 -8.19 -17.87 13.80
N THR A 2 -8.38 -16.85 12.97
CA THR A 2 -7.33 -15.89 12.54
C THR A 2 -7.31 -14.64 13.44
N GLN A 3 -8.39 -14.40 14.19
CA GLN A 3 -8.54 -13.24 15.10
C GLN A 3 -7.60 -13.23 16.32
N ASN A 4 -6.84 -14.31 16.54
CA ASN A 4 -5.88 -14.42 17.66
C ASN A 4 -4.42 -14.43 17.19
N LEU A 5 -4.18 -14.26 15.89
CA LEU A 5 -2.84 -14.21 15.33
C LEU A 5 -2.36 -12.76 15.31
N ASP A 6 -1.05 -12.59 15.40
CA ASP A 6 -0.42 -11.29 15.17
C ASP A 6 -0.75 -10.80 13.74
N SER A 7 -0.91 -9.49 13.59
CA SER A 7 -1.18 -8.87 12.30
C SER A 7 -0.06 -9.20 11.31
N ILE A 8 -0.45 -9.67 10.13
CA ILE A 8 0.45 -9.90 9.01
C ILE A 8 0.36 -8.67 8.12
N TYR A 9 1.52 -8.10 7.79
CA TYR A 9 1.62 -6.93 6.93
C TYR A 9 2.11 -7.32 5.55
N SER A 10 1.58 -6.65 4.53
CA SER A 10 2.07 -6.71 3.15
C SER A 10 2.44 -5.32 2.68
N GLU A 11 3.42 -5.25 1.79
CA GLU A 11 3.71 -4.06 1.01
C GLU A 11 2.63 -3.91 -0.08
N ASN A 12 2.12 -2.69 -0.30
CA ASN A 12 0.91 -2.41 -1.08
C ASN A 12 1.14 -1.51 -2.31
N SER A 13 2.40 -1.26 -2.68
CA SER A 13 2.82 -0.44 -3.83
C SER A 13 2.29 1.01 -3.88
N CYS A 14 1.63 1.51 -2.84
CA CYS A 14 1.04 2.85 -2.83
C CYS A 14 2.10 3.97 -2.84
N ILE A 15 3.10 3.89 -1.95
CA ILE A 15 4.09 4.97 -1.76
C ILE A 15 5.49 4.41 -1.54
N TYR A 16 6.47 4.96 -2.26
CA TYR A 16 7.89 4.75 -1.99
C TYR A 16 8.63 6.08 -1.92
N ILE A 17 9.38 6.29 -0.83
CA ILE A 17 10.21 7.47 -0.64
C ILE A 17 11.64 7.03 -0.40
N PHE A 18 12.55 7.43 -1.29
CA PHE A 18 13.97 7.13 -1.17
C PHE A 18 14.83 8.23 -1.79
N SER A 19 16.04 8.41 -1.25
CA SER A 19 17.06 9.22 -1.93
C SER A 19 17.65 8.46 -3.12
N ARG A 20 18.11 9.19 -4.14
CA ARG A 20 18.83 8.61 -5.28
C ARG A 20 19.98 7.71 -4.85
N LYS A 21 20.75 8.15 -3.85
CA LYS A 21 21.88 7.38 -3.30
C LYS A 21 21.43 6.03 -2.72
N SER A 22 20.33 6.03 -1.96
CA SER A 22 19.78 4.81 -1.37
C SER A 22 19.27 3.84 -2.44
N PHE A 23 18.58 4.34 -3.47
CA PHE A 23 18.05 3.53 -4.56
C PHE A 23 19.16 2.86 -5.39
N MET A 24 20.23 3.59 -5.70
CA MET A 24 21.38 2.99 -6.40
C MET A 24 22.08 1.95 -5.52
N ALA A 25 22.22 2.22 -4.22
CA ALA A 25 22.82 1.27 -3.28
C ALA A 25 21.98 0.00 -3.09
N SER A 26 20.66 0.04 -3.29
CA SER A 26 19.79 -1.16 -3.25
C SER A 26 19.79 -1.94 -4.57
N GLY A 27 20.62 -1.60 -5.55
CA GLY A 27 20.60 -2.27 -6.86
C GLY A 27 19.41 -1.85 -7.72
N ASN A 28 18.95 -0.61 -7.57
CA ASN A 28 17.78 -0.05 -8.24
C ASN A 28 16.45 -0.74 -7.86
N HIS A 29 16.39 -1.34 -6.67
CA HIS A 29 15.15 -1.87 -6.09
C HIS A 29 14.41 -0.79 -5.30
N ARG A 30 13.07 -0.84 -5.34
CA ARG A 30 12.17 0.06 -4.58
C ARG A 30 12.34 -0.08 -3.06
N ILE A 31 12.66 -1.29 -2.59
CA ILE A 31 12.94 -1.55 -1.17
C ILE A 31 14.44 -1.39 -0.90
N GLY A 32 14.77 -0.46 0.00
CA GLY A 32 16.15 -0.19 0.41
C GLY A 32 16.75 -1.28 1.30
N GLN A 33 18.06 -1.21 1.55
CA GLN A 33 18.76 -2.16 2.43
C GLN A 33 18.33 -2.06 3.91
N LYS A 34 17.82 -0.90 4.34
CA LYS A 34 17.28 -0.64 5.67
C LYS A 34 15.98 0.15 5.53
N PRO A 35 14.87 -0.51 5.14
CA PRO A 35 13.62 0.17 4.87
C PRO A 35 12.90 0.54 6.19
N TYR A 36 12.06 1.57 6.11
CA TYR A 36 11.00 1.83 7.08
C TYR A 36 9.67 1.57 6.38
N PHE A 37 8.76 0.90 7.07
CA PHE A 37 7.40 0.68 6.58
C PHE A 37 6.46 1.69 7.25
N PHE A 38 5.50 2.18 6.48
CA PHE A 38 4.41 3.02 6.96
C PHE A 38 3.14 2.18 6.88
N GLU A 39 2.52 1.93 8.03
CA GLU A 39 1.26 1.18 8.11
C GLU A 39 0.13 2.04 7.53
N MET A 40 -0.65 1.44 6.63
CA MET A 40 -1.80 2.07 5.98
C MET A 40 -3.05 1.27 6.28
N SER A 41 -4.22 1.93 6.19
CA SER A 41 -5.49 1.21 6.30
C SER A 41 -5.71 0.30 5.09
N ASP A 42 -6.36 -0.85 5.30
CA ASP A 42 -6.67 -1.79 4.22
C ASP A 42 -7.47 -1.11 3.09
N ILE A 43 -8.38 -0.19 3.45
CA ILE A 43 -9.22 0.54 2.50
C ILE A 43 -8.39 1.49 1.62
N GLU A 44 -7.44 2.23 2.20
CA GLU A 44 -6.58 3.14 1.42
C GLU A 44 -5.51 2.39 0.62
N SER A 45 -5.32 1.09 0.89
CA SER A 45 -4.35 0.24 0.20
C SER A 45 -4.89 -0.50 -1.03
N VAL A 46 -6.13 -0.21 -1.44
CA VAL A 46 -6.78 -0.87 -2.59
C VAL A 46 -6.08 -0.46 -3.89
N ASP A 47 -5.46 -1.44 -4.56
CA ASP A 47 -4.93 -1.29 -5.91
C ASP A 47 -6.05 -1.24 -6.97
N ILE A 48 -5.80 -0.53 -8.07
CA ILE A 48 -6.72 -0.41 -9.20
C ILE A 48 -5.98 -0.83 -10.47
N ASP A 49 -6.16 -2.10 -10.87
CA ASP A 49 -5.58 -2.65 -12.09
C ASP A 49 -6.59 -2.74 -13.25
N TYR A 50 -7.86 -3.02 -12.95
CA TYR A 50 -8.94 -3.09 -13.93
C TYR A 50 -10.14 -2.17 -13.57
N GLU A 51 -11.07 -2.07 -14.52
CA GLU A 51 -12.22 -1.17 -14.43
C GLU A 51 -13.16 -1.51 -13.25
N ASN A 52 -13.30 -2.79 -12.90
CA ASN A 52 -14.11 -3.21 -11.77
C ASN A 52 -13.51 -2.78 -10.42
N GLU A 53 -12.18 -2.76 -10.26
CA GLU A 53 -11.54 -2.20 -9.06
C GLU A 53 -11.77 -0.69 -8.96
N PHE A 54 -11.76 0.02 -10.10
CA PHE A 54 -12.06 1.45 -10.10
C PHE A 54 -13.48 1.73 -9.60
N PHE A 55 -14.48 0.99 -10.10
CA PHE A 55 -15.86 1.12 -9.65
C PHE A 55 -15.99 0.80 -8.15
N LEU A 56 -15.28 -0.22 -7.65
CA LEU A 56 -15.28 -0.56 -6.24
C LEU A 56 -14.66 0.55 -5.39
N ALA A 57 -13.50 1.08 -5.79
CA ALA A 57 -12.82 2.16 -5.09
C ALA A 57 -13.68 3.44 -5.04
N GLU A 58 -14.38 3.77 -6.13
CA GLU A 58 -15.33 4.88 -6.18
C GLU A 58 -16.46 4.70 -5.15
N LYS A 59 -17.07 3.52 -5.09
CA LYS A 59 -18.17 3.23 -4.15
C LYS A 59 -17.71 3.27 -2.69
N ILE A 60 -16.50 2.78 -2.42
CA ILE A 60 -15.87 2.92 -1.09
C ILE A 60 -15.69 4.40 -0.75
N TYR A 61 -15.16 5.20 -1.69
CA TYR A 61 -14.96 6.63 -1.49
C TYR A 61 -16.29 7.36 -1.21
N GLU A 62 -17.35 7.09 -1.96
CA GLU A 62 -18.68 7.68 -1.75
C GLU A 62 -19.20 7.40 -0.33
N ILE A 63 -19.14 6.14 0.10
CA ILE A 63 -19.59 5.70 1.44
C ILE A 63 -18.80 6.42 2.54
N LEU A 64 -17.48 6.52 2.39
CA LEU A 64 -16.63 7.17 3.39
C LEU A 64 -16.83 8.70 3.47
N ASN A 65 -17.24 9.33 2.37
CA ASN A 65 -17.44 10.78 2.29
C ASN A 65 -18.91 11.21 2.43
N GLY A 66 -19.83 10.27 2.63
CA GLY A 66 -21.25 10.55 2.88
C GLY A 66 -22.03 11.01 1.63
N ASN A 67 -21.63 10.54 0.45
CA ASN A 67 -22.36 10.75 -0.81
C ASN A 67 -23.33 9.60 -1.10
#